data_AF-A0A060BPE8-F1
#
_entry.id   AF-A0A060BPE8-F1
#
_cell.length_a   1.000
_cell.length_b   1.000
_cell.length_c   1.000
_cell.angle_alpha   90.00
_cell.angle_beta   90.00
_cell.angle_gamma   90.00
#
_symmetry.space_group_name_H-M   'P 1'
#
loop_
_entity.id
_entity.type
_entity.pdbx_description
1 polymer ?
#
loop_
_entity_poly.entity_id
_entity_poly.type
_entity_poly.pdbx_seq_one_letter_code
_entity_poly.pdbx_strand_id
1 'polypeptide(L)'
;GAPAAAPAAPSATAPVPLPRDAVVDYQLGGAYRPAADVTVVVRDRTEKPDPTRYSVCYVNAFQTQPGQLGWWKKHHPTLLLKRQGVLVRDPGWPDEVLLDQRTAAKRAAIVEIVSGWFRGCAKAGYDAIEADNLDAWTRSRSSDSRRDQGNPAAEDEYKQACSPLAKAGRWMG
;
A
#
# COMPACT_ATOMS: atom_id res chain seq x y z
N GLY A 1 24.46 8.82 42.45
CA GLY A 1 23.49 7.97 41.71
C GLY A 1 23.93 7.92 40.27
N ALA A 2 23.99 6.72 39.68
CA ALA A 2 24.31 6.56 38.26
C ALA A 2 23.07 6.86 37.39
N PRO A 3 23.22 7.45 36.19
CA PRO A 3 22.10 7.66 35.29
C PRO A 3 21.56 6.31 34.77
N ALA A 4 20.24 6.17 34.72
CA ALA A 4 19.57 5.01 34.17
C ALA A 4 19.78 4.94 32.65
N ALA A 5 20.16 3.76 32.15
CA ALA A 5 20.30 3.49 30.73
C ALA A 5 18.93 3.49 30.03
N ALA A 6 18.84 4.17 28.89
CA ALA A 6 17.65 4.14 28.04
C ALA A 6 17.42 2.73 27.45
N PRO A 7 16.17 2.30 27.26
CA PRO A 7 15.88 0.99 26.69
C PRO A 7 16.41 0.88 25.25
N ALA A 8 17.11 -0.20 24.94
CA ALA A 8 17.59 -0.52 23.61
C ALA A 8 16.41 -0.73 22.65
N ALA A 9 16.43 -0.08 21.49
CA ALA A 9 15.46 -0.31 20.43
C ALA A 9 15.60 -1.77 19.92
N PRO A 10 14.50 -2.48 19.64
CA PRO A 10 14.56 -3.84 19.11
C PRO A 10 15.32 -3.85 17.77
N SER A 11 16.26 -4.77 17.63
CA SER A 11 17.01 -4.99 16.39
C SER A 11 16.04 -5.40 15.27
N ALA A 12 16.03 -4.65 14.17
CA ALA A 12 15.26 -5.00 12.98
C ALA A 12 15.79 -6.31 12.39
N THR A 13 14.92 -7.30 12.21
CA THR A 13 15.23 -8.52 11.44
C THR A 13 15.66 -8.15 10.02
N ALA A 14 16.71 -8.79 9.53
CA ALA A 14 17.20 -8.58 8.17
C ALA A 14 16.13 -8.94 7.12
N PRO A 15 16.11 -8.25 5.96
CA PRO A 15 15.26 -8.59 4.81
C PRO A 15 15.30 -10.10 4.48
N VAL A 16 14.14 -10.72 4.25
CA VAL A 16 14.09 -12.04 3.60
C VAL A 16 14.14 -11.78 2.08
N PRO A 17 15.18 -12.23 1.37
CA PRO A 17 15.27 -12.03 -0.08
C PRO A 17 14.20 -12.85 -0.80
N LEU A 18 13.71 -12.32 -1.92
CA LEU A 18 12.91 -13.07 -2.88
C LEU A 18 13.61 -14.38 -3.29
N PRO A 19 12.87 -15.49 -3.43
CA PRO A 19 13.35 -16.67 -4.13
C PRO A 19 13.76 -16.32 -5.57
N ARG A 20 14.93 -16.80 -6.02
CA ARG A 20 15.45 -16.50 -7.37
C ARG A 20 14.60 -17.09 -8.50
N ASP A 21 14.02 -18.28 -8.26
CA ASP A 21 13.15 -18.99 -9.20
C ASP A 21 11.70 -18.94 -8.72
N ALA A 22 11.21 -17.72 -8.48
CA ALA A 22 9.88 -17.49 -7.94
C ALA A 22 8.79 -17.92 -8.93
N VAL A 23 7.89 -18.81 -8.48
CA VAL A 23 6.60 -19.07 -9.11
C VAL A 23 5.56 -18.35 -8.25
N VAL A 24 4.95 -17.31 -8.81
CA VAL A 24 4.11 -16.35 -8.08
C VAL A 24 2.63 -16.67 -8.30
N ASP A 25 1.86 -16.65 -7.22
CA ASP A 25 0.40 -16.79 -7.24
C ASP A 25 -0.29 -15.58 -6.60
N TYR A 26 -1.09 -14.85 -7.39
CA TYR A 26 -1.84 -13.67 -6.94
C TYR A 26 -3.23 -14.09 -6.42
N GLN A 27 -3.39 -14.04 -5.10
CA GLN A 27 -4.58 -14.47 -4.37
C GLN A 27 -5.36 -13.26 -3.81
N LEU A 28 -5.72 -12.31 -4.68
CA LEU A 28 -6.39 -11.06 -4.26
C LEU A 28 -7.89 -11.25 -4.00
N GLY A 29 -8.50 -12.32 -4.54
CA GLY A 29 -9.90 -12.68 -4.28
C GLY A 29 -10.13 -13.46 -2.98
N GLY A 30 -9.08 -13.67 -2.18
CA GLY A 30 -9.10 -14.46 -0.96
C GLY A 30 -8.02 -15.54 -0.96
N ALA A 31 -7.57 -15.93 0.22
CA ALA A 31 -6.53 -16.93 0.38
C ALA A 31 -7.00 -18.34 0.00
N TYR A 32 -6.18 -19.08 -0.74
CA TYR A 32 -6.38 -20.51 -1.02
C TYR A 32 -5.05 -21.27 -0.98
N ARG A 33 -5.14 -22.60 -0.97
CA ARG A 33 -3.97 -23.48 -1.03
C ARG A 33 -3.30 -23.33 -2.40
N PRO A 34 -2.06 -22.81 -2.48
CA PRO A 34 -1.36 -22.68 -3.76
C PRO A 34 -1.00 -24.04 -4.36
N ALA A 35 -0.71 -24.06 -5.67
CA ALA A 35 -0.11 -25.22 -6.31
C ALA A 35 1.25 -25.58 -5.67
N ALA A 36 1.71 -26.82 -5.86
CA ALA A 36 2.87 -27.35 -5.15
C ALA A 36 4.19 -26.65 -5.52
N ASP A 37 4.29 -26.17 -6.76
CA ASP A 37 5.43 -25.45 -7.32
C ASP A 37 5.45 -23.94 -7.01
N VAL A 38 4.34 -23.38 -6.51
CA VAL A 38 4.27 -21.98 -6.08
C VAL A 38 5.17 -21.75 -4.87
N THR A 39 6.11 -20.82 -5.02
CA THR A 39 7.08 -20.43 -3.99
C THR A 39 6.77 -19.05 -3.38
N VAL A 40 6.00 -18.21 -4.08
CA VAL A 40 5.60 -16.88 -3.63
C VAL A 40 4.09 -16.73 -3.75
N VAL A 41 3.45 -16.23 -2.69
CA VAL A 41 2.04 -15.82 -2.75
C VAL A 41 1.91 -14.33 -2.54
N VAL A 42 1.04 -13.69 -3.29
CA VAL A 42 0.61 -12.30 -3.09
C VAL A 42 -0.81 -12.33 -2.57
N ARG A 43 -1.06 -11.80 -1.37
CA ARG A 43 -2.39 -11.80 -0.74
C ARG A 43 -2.77 -10.40 -0.31
N ASP A 44 -4.06 -10.05 -0.44
CA ASP A 44 -4.59 -8.80 0.10
C ASP A 44 -4.29 -8.70 1.61
N ARG A 45 -3.99 -7.50 2.11
CA ARG A 45 -3.68 -7.25 3.53
C ARG A 45 -4.74 -7.72 4.53
N THR A 46 -5.97 -7.97 4.07
CA THR A 46 -7.06 -8.48 4.90
C THR A 46 -7.02 -10.00 5.08
N GLU A 47 -6.19 -10.69 4.29
CA GLU A 47 -5.94 -12.12 4.40
C GLU A 47 -4.75 -12.43 5.32
N LYS A 48 -4.60 -13.71 5.68
CA LYS A 48 -3.42 -14.19 6.42
C LYS A 48 -2.28 -14.53 5.44
N PRO A 49 -1.01 -14.28 5.80
CA PRO A 49 0.11 -14.76 5.00
C PRO A 49 0.13 -16.30 4.91
N ASP A 50 0.75 -16.86 3.88
CA ASP A 50 1.04 -18.29 3.86
C ASP A 50 2.18 -18.60 4.84
N PRO A 51 2.02 -19.56 5.76
CA PRO A 51 3.02 -19.80 6.80
C PRO A 51 4.24 -20.58 6.30
N THR A 52 4.23 -21.07 5.05
CA THR A 52 5.25 -21.96 4.49
C THR A 52 5.92 -21.43 3.23
N ARG A 53 5.46 -20.30 2.70
CA ARG A 53 5.95 -19.68 1.46
C ARG A 53 6.34 -18.25 1.71
N TYR A 54 7.07 -17.68 0.76
CA TYR A 54 7.31 -16.25 0.76
C TYR A 54 5.98 -15.53 0.53
N SER A 55 5.54 -14.74 1.50
CA SER A 55 4.23 -14.10 1.48
C SER A 55 4.36 -12.59 1.33
N VAL A 56 3.81 -12.06 0.24
CA VAL A 56 3.78 -10.63 -0.09
C VAL A 56 2.41 -10.05 0.26
N CYS A 57 2.42 -8.96 1.02
CA CYS A 57 1.21 -8.24 1.42
C CYS A 57 0.84 -7.22 0.35
N TYR A 58 -0.24 -7.48 -0.38
CA TYR A 58 -0.80 -6.54 -1.35
C TYR A 58 -1.57 -5.44 -0.64
N VAL A 59 -1.28 -4.19 -1.00
CA VAL A 59 -1.98 -3.00 -0.53
C VAL A 59 -2.23 -2.07 -1.71
N ASN A 60 -3.50 -1.86 -2.03
CA ASN A 60 -3.90 -0.78 -2.94
C ASN A 60 -3.68 0.59 -2.25
N ALA A 61 -2.63 1.30 -2.62
CA ALA A 61 -2.15 2.46 -1.86
C ALA A 61 -2.87 3.76 -2.21
N PHE A 62 -3.29 3.94 -3.47
CA PHE A 62 -3.81 5.23 -3.96
C PHE A 62 -5.17 5.16 -4.65
N GLN A 63 -5.82 4.00 -4.57
CA GLN A 63 -7.21 3.83 -4.95
C GLN A 63 -7.96 3.15 -3.81
N THR A 64 -9.27 3.27 -3.80
CA THR A 64 -10.10 2.39 -2.96
C THR A 64 -10.14 1.02 -3.60
N GLN A 65 -10.07 -0.06 -2.84
CA GLN A 65 -10.29 -1.40 -3.39
C GLN A 65 -11.78 -1.79 -3.41
N PRO A 66 -12.14 -2.91 -4.07
CA PRO A 66 -13.51 -3.44 -4.08
C PRO A 66 -14.05 -3.60 -2.65
N GLY A 67 -15.29 -3.13 -2.43
CA GLY A 67 -15.95 -3.20 -1.13
C GLY A 67 -15.50 -2.15 -0.08
N GLN A 68 -14.42 -1.40 -0.30
CA GLN A 68 -13.92 -0.44 0.71
C GLN A 68 -14.43 0.99 0.57
N LEU A 69 -15.09 1.34 -0.54
CA LEU A 69 -15.59 2.70 -0.76
C LEU A 69 -16.49 3.20 0.38
N GLY A 70 -17.29 2.32 1.00
CA GLY A 70 -18.13 2.68 2.15
C GLY A 70 -17.32 3.16 3.36
N TRP A 71 -16.21 2.47 3.67
CA TRP A 71 -15.31 2.86 4.76
C TRP A 71 -14.64 4.21 4.47
N TRP A 72 -14.14 4.40 3.25
CA TRP A 72 -13.54 5.67 2.84
C TRP A 72 -14.53 6.83 2.90
N LYS A 73 -15.78 6.64 2.45
CA LYS A 73 -16.84 7.65 2.57
C LYS A 73 -17.15 8.01 4.02
N LYS A 74 -17.14 7.03 4.92
CA LYS A 74 -17.47 7.21 6.33
C LYS A 74 -16.34 7.90 7.10
N HIS A 75 -15.10 7.49 6.88
CA HIS A 75 -13.96 7.89 7.71
C HIS A 75 -13.09 8.97 7.09
N HIS A 76 -12.99 9.01 5.75
CA HIS A 76 -12.08 9.90 5.03
C HIS A 76 -12.71 10.48 3.74
N PRO A 77 -13.93 11.07 3.80
CA PRO A 77 -14.63 11.53 2.59
C PRO A 77 -13.91 12.63 1.81
N THR A 78 -12.99 13.35 2.46
CA THR A 78 -12.17 14.42 1.88
C THR A 78 -10.94 13.91 1.12
N LEU A 79 -10.57 12.64 1.31
CA LEU A 79 -9.46 11.97 0.63
C LEU A 79 -9.91 11.24 -0.64
N LEU A 80 -11.21 11.21 -0.95
CA LEU A 80 -11.72 10.68 -2.21
C LEU A 80 -11.67 11.77 -3.29
N LEU A 81 -11.08 11.46 -4.45
CA LEU A 81 -11.02 12.40 -5.56
C LEU A 81 -12.42 12.67 -6.11
N LYS A 82 -12.77 13.95 -6.16
CA LYS A 82 -14.03 14.43 -6.73
C LYS A 82 -13.80 15.50 -7.79
N ARG A 83 -14.62 15.45 -8.84
CA ARG A 83 -14.74 16.46 -9.89
C ARG A 83 -16.20 16.89 -9.96
N GLN A 84 -16.45 18.20 -9.79
CA GLN A 84 -17.81 18.75 -9.77
C GLN A 84 -18.75 17.99 -8.81
N GLY A 85 -18.21 17.56 -7.66
CA GLY A 85 -18.96 16.79 -6.64
C GLY A 85 -19.06 15.28 -6.90
N VAL A 86 -18.68 14.80 -8.09
CA VAL A 86 -18.76 13.39 -8.49
C VAL A 86 -17.44 12.67 -8.21
N LEU A 87 -17.50 11.44 -7.68
CA LEU A 87 -16.31 10.61 -7.46
C LEU A 87 -15.63 10.24 -8.77
N VAL A 88 -14.31 10.36 -8.81
CA VAL A 88 -13.50 9.94 -9.96
C VAL A 88 -13.13 8.47 -9.80
N ARG A 89 -13.68 7.64 -10.68
CA ARG A 89 -13.40 6.20 -10.74
C ARG A 89 -12.25 5.92 -11.69
N ASP A 90 -11.54 4.84 -11.45
CA ASP A 90 -10.51 4.38 -12.38
C ASP A 90 -11.18 3.78 -13.65
N PRO A 91 -10.80 4.20 -14.87
CA PRO A 91 -11.38 3.61 -16.09
C PRO A 91 -11.05 2.14 -16.30
N GLY A 92 -9.89 1.67 -15.82
CA GLY A 92 -9.47 0.27 -15.85
C GLY A 92 -10.09 -0.56 -14.72
N TRP A 93 -10.45 0.09 -13.61
CA TRP A 93 -11.05 -0.53 -12.43
C TRP A 93 -12.27 0.28 -11.95
N PRO A 94 -13.44 0.15 -12.62
CA PRO A 94 -14.56 1.06 -12.41
C PRO A 94 -15.19 1.03 -11.01
N ASP A 95 -14.98 -0.05 -10.24
CA ASP A 95 -15.42 -0.16 -8.86
C ASP A 95 -14.51 0.60 -7.88
N GLU A 96 -13.29 0.93 -8.30
CA GLU A 96 -12.29 1.67 -7.55
C GLU A 96 -12.39 3.19 -7.77
N VAL A 97 -12.19 3.96 -6.70
CA VAL A 97 -12.18 5.42 -6.71
C VAL A 97 -10.77 5.91 -6.40
N LEU A 98 -10.30 6.88 -7.18
CA LEU A 98 -8.98 7.47 -6.98
C LEU A 98 -8.93 8.28 -5.68
N LEU A 99 -7.82 8.20 -4.95
CA LEU A 99 -7.59 9.07 -3.80
C LEU A 99 -7.10 10.46 -4.24
N ASP A 100 -7.49 11.49 -3.52
CA ASP A 100 -7.19 12.89 -3.84
C ASP A 100 -5.81 13.29 -3.34
N GLN A 101 -4.83 13.25 -4.24
CA GLN A 101 -3.42 13.54 -3.93
C GLN A 101 -3.02 15.01 -4.22
N ARG A 102 -3.97 15.89 -4.51
CA ARG A 102 -3.70 17.23 -5.05
C ARG A 102 -3.02 18.20 -4.08
N THR A 103 -3.09 17.95 -2.78
CA THR A 103 -2.47 18.81 -1.76
C THR A 103 -1.52 18.00 -0.88
N ALA A 104 -0.47 18.65 -0.37
CA ALA A 104 0.49 18.01 0.55
C ALA A 104 -0.21 17.43 1.78
N ALA A 105 -1.19 18.16 2.35
CA ALA A 105 -1.96 17.69 3.49
C ALA A 105 -2.74 16.40 3.19
N LYS A 106 -3.33 16.27 2.00
CA LYS A 106 -4.04 15.05 1.62
C LYS A 106 -3.09 13.89 1.35
N ARG A 107 -1.96 14.14 0.71
CA ARG A 107 -0.91 13.13 0.51
C ARG A 107 -0.40 12.59 1.85
N ALA A 108 -0.08 13.46 2.79
CA ALA A 108 0.34 13.07 4.14
C ALA A 108 -0.73 12.23 4.86
N ALA A 109 -2.01 12.60 4.75
CA ALA A 109 -3.10 11.84 5.36
C ALA A 109 -3.28 10.44 4.73
N ILE A 110 -3.17 10.33 3.40
CA ILE A 110 -3.21 9.03 2.70
C ILE A 110 -2.03 8.16 3.14
N VAL A 111 -0.83 8.74 3.16
CA VAL A 111 0.41 8.07 3.59
C VAL A 111 0.28 7.52 5.01
N GLU A 112 -0.30 8.26 5.94
CA GLU A 112 -0.46 7.77 7.32
C GLU A 112 -1.38 6.53 7.39
N ILE A 113 -2.50 6.55 6.66
CA ILE A 113 -3.44 5.41 6.58
C ILE A 113 -2.73 4.18 6.01
N VAL A 114 -2.06 4.34 4.86
CA VAL A 114 -1.38 3.25 4.16
C VAL A 114 -0.19 2.73 4.98
N SER A 115 0.56 3.61 5.65
CA SER A 115 1.62 3.22 6.57
C SER A 115 1.08 2.42 7.75
N GLY A 116 -0.13 2.72 8.24
CA GLY A 116 -0.84 1.91 9.21
C GLY A 116 -1.11 0.48 8.71
N TRP A 117 -1.54 0.34 7.46
CA TRP A 117 -1.75 -0.96 6.82
C TRP A 117 -0.45 -1.75 6.66
N PHE A 118 0.63 -1.09 6.30
CA PHE A 118 1.96 -1.70 6.22
C PHE A 118 2.47 -2.22 7.56
N ARG A 119 2.28 -1.45 8.64
CA ARG A 119 2.55 -1.94 10.00
C ARG A 119 1.67 -3.15 10.32
N GLY A 120 0.42 -3.17 9.85
CA GLY A 120 -0.47 -4.32 9.92
C GLY A 120 0.09 -5.57 9.24
N CYS A 121 0.53 -5.45 7.98
CA CYS A 121 1.18 -6.54 7.23
C CYS A 121 2.41 -7.08 7.97
N ALA A 122 3.30 -6.19 8.42
CA ALA A 122 4.49 -6.59 9.16
C ALA A 122 4.14 -7.33 10.47
N LYS A 123 3.12 -6.85 11.20
CA LYS A 123 2.63 -7.51 12.42
C LYS A 123 1.97 -8.86 12.12
N ALA A 124 1.31 -9.01 10.97
CA ALA A 124 0.71 -10.26 10.52
C ALA A 124 1.75 -11.30 10.08
N GLY A 125 3.00 -10.90 9.86
CA GLY A 125 4.10 -11.80 9.52
C GLY A 125 4.37 -11.94 8.02
N TYR A 126 3.95 -10.97 7.21
CA TYR A 126 4.34 -10.93 5.80
C TYR A 126 5.84 -10.63 5.62
N ASP A 127 6.45 -11.25 4.61
CA ASP A 127 7.86 -11.09 4.27
C ASP A 127 8.12 -9.77 3.54
N ALA A 128 7.17 -9.35 2.71
CA ALA A 128 7.27 -8.13 1.91
C ALA A 128 5.91 -7.45 1.73
N ILE A 129 5.96 -6.24 1.19
CA ILE A 129 4.80 -5.43 0.82
C ILE A 129 4.88 -5.13 -0.67
N GLU A 130 3.75 -5.29 -1.36
CA GLU A 130 3.51 -4.78 -2.70
C GLU A 130 2.53 -3.61 -2.60
N ALA A 131 3.05 -2.40 -2.83
CA ALA A 131 2.30 -1.17 -2.78
C ALA A 131 1.80 -0.82 -4.17
N ASP A 132 0.52 -1.08 -4.45
CA ASP A 132 -0.02 -0.93 -5.80
C ASP A 132 -0.58 0.48 -6.05
N ASN A 133 -0.77 0.80 -7.33
CA ASN A 133 -1.34 2.04 -7.84
C ASN A 133 -0.53 3.31 -7.47
N LEU A 134 0.78 3.19 -7.29
CA LEU A 134 1.68 4.35 -7.09
C LEU A 134 1.58 5.38 -8.23
N ASP A 135 1.20 4.92 -9.42
CA ASP A 135 1.00 5.69 -10.63
C ASP A 135 -0.41 6.30 -10.76
N ALA A 136 -1.31 6.13 -9.79
CA ALA A 136 -2.71 6.59 -9.87
C ALA A 136 -2.84 8.09 -10.16
N TRP A 137 -1.79 8.87 -9.89
CA TRP A 137 -1.71 10.28 -10.27
C TRP A 137 -1.82 10.49 -11.79
N THR A 138 -1.35 9.55 -12.62
CA THR A 138 -1.44 9.60 -14.09
C THR A 138 -2.89 9.51 -14.56
N ARG A 139 -3.68 8.64 -13.92
CA ARG A 139 -5.10 8.38 -14.18
C ARG A 139 -6.02 9.41 -13.51
N SER A 140 -5.51 10.14 -12.53
CA SER A 140 -6.23 11.25 -11.88
C SER A 140 -6.34 12.51 -12.75
N ARG A 141 -5.59 12.60 -13.85
CA ARG A 141 -5.50 13.81 -14.68
C ARG A 141 -6.77 14.01 -15.52
N SER A 142 -7.28 15.24 -15.54
CA SER A 142 -8.08 15.71 -16.69
C SER A 142 -7.16 16.48 -17.63
N SER A 143 -7.44 16.44 -18.93
CA SER A 143 -6.75 17.24 -19.94
C SER A 143 -6.92 18.76 -19.78
N ASP A 144 -7.75 19.19 -18.83
CA ASP A 144 -8.39 20.52 -18.85
C ASP A 144 -8.00 21.46 -17.69
N SER A 145 -7.15 21.05 -16.74
CA SER A 145 -6.65 22.03 -15.74
C SER A 145 -5.29 21.69 -15.13
N ARG A 146 -4.41 22.72 -15.03
CA ARG A 146 -3.11 22.64 -14.33
C ARG A 146 -3.24 22.30 -12.84
N ARG A 147 -4.39 22.55 -12.22
CA ARG A 147 -4.68 22.22 -10.80
C ARG A 147 -5.06 20.76 -10.57
N ASP A 148 -5.35 20.05 -11.65
CA ASP A 148 -5.79 18.65 -11.66
C ASP A 148 -4.72 17.69 -12.17
N GLN A 149 -3.53 18.21 -12.48
CA GLN A 149 -2.38 17.38 -12.81
C GLN A 149 -1.94 16.67 -11.53
N GLY A 150 -2.19 15.36 -11.44
CA GLY A 150 -1.60 14.52 -10.40
C GLY A 150 -0.10 14.77 -10.28
N ASN A 151 0.40 14.78 -9.04
CA ASN A 151 1.74 15.24 -8.70
C ASN A 151 2.72 14.06 -8.62
N PRO A 152 3.75 13.98 -9.49
CA PRO A 152 4.78 12.95 -9.36
C PRO A 152 5.52 13.00 -8.02
N ALA A 153 5.55 14.15 -7.33
CA ALA A 153 6.10 14.22 -5.98
C ALA A 153 5.31 13.38 -4.96
N ALA A 154 4.08 12.96 -5.25
CA ALA A 154 3.35 12.03 -4.41
C ALA A 154 4.02 10.66 -4.35
N GLU A 155 4.55 10.20 -5.48
CA GLU A 155 5.30 8.94 -5.58
C GLU A 155 6.63 9.03 -4.81
N ASP A 156 7.35 10.16 -4.95
CA ASP A 156 8.62 10.37 -4.24
C ASP A 156 8.43 10.58 -2.72
N GLU A 157 7.44 11.36 -2.31
CA GLU A 157 7.04 11.53 -0.91
C GLU A 157 6.63 10.17 -0.31
N TYR A 158 5.98 9.31 -1.09
CA TYR A 158 5.61 7.98 -0.68
C TYR A 158 6.80 7.03 -0.58
N LYS A 159 7.69 6.98 -1.58
CA LYS A 159 8.96 6.22 -1.52
C LYS A 159 9.77 6.62 -0.29
N GLN A 160 9.78 7.92 0.06
CA GLN A 160 10.43 8.43 1.27
C GLN A 160 9.68 8.05 2.56
N ALA A 161 8.36 8.13 2.60
CA ALA A 161 7.56 7.70 3.75
C ALA A 161 7.59 6.18 3.97
N CYS A 162 7.78 5.41 2.90
CA CYS A 162 8.05 3.98 2.95
C CYS A 162 9.50 3.67 3.30
N SER A 163 10.43 4.62 3.18
CA SER A 163 11.86 4.40 3.42
C SER A 163 12.19 3.91 4.84
N PRO A 164 11.51 4.33 5.93
CA PRO A 164 11.63 3.69 7.25
C PRO A 164 11.16 2.22 7.28
N LEU A 165 10.17 1.86 6.46
CA LEU A 165 9.71 0.47 6.29
C LEU A 165 10.63 -0.33 5.36
N ALA A 166 11.26 0.34 4.39
CA ALA A 166 12.34 -0.20 3.55
C ALA A 166 13.64 -0.41 4.35
N LYS A 167 13.93 0.44 5.36
CA LYS A 167 15.00 0.21 6.35
C LYS A 167 14.71 -1.00 7.24
N ALA A 168 13.45 -1.42 7.36
CA ALA A 168 13.06 -2.70 7.94
C ALA A 168 13.08 -3.86 6.94
N GLY A 169 13.57 -3.64 5.71
CA GLY A 169 13.93 -4.69 4.76
C GLY A 169 12.80 -5.35 3.99
N ARG A 170 11.63 -4.75 3.87
CA ARG A 170 10.41 -5.40 3.33
C ARG A 170 9.83 -4.69 2.12
N TRP A 171 10.65 -4.31 1.15
CA TRP A 171 10.16 -3.62 -0.04
C TRP A 171 10.61 -4.32 -1.32
N MET A 172 9.65 -4.62 -2.18
CA MET A 172 9.82 -4.78 -3.62
C MET A 172 9.00 -3.69 -4.29
N GLY A 173 9.63 -2.96 -5.20
CA GLY A 173 8.99 -1.95 -6.03
C GLY A 173 8.39 -2.54 -7.29
#